data_AF-A0A379V086-F1
#
_entry.id   AF-A0A379V086-F1
#
_cell.length_a   1.000
_cell.length_b   1.000
_cell.length_c   1.000
_cell.angle_alpha   90.00
_cell.angle_beta   90.00
_cell.angle_gamma   90.00
#
_symmetry.space_group_name_H-M   'P 1'
#
loop_
_entity.id
_entity.type
_entity.pdbx_description
1 polymer ?
#
loop_
_entity_poly.entity_id
_entity_poly.type
_entity_poly.pdbx_seq_one_letter_code
_entity_poly.pdbx_strand_id
1 'polypeptide(L)'
;MSNAINEIDNTDLVFVFGYNPADSHPIVANHVINAKRNGAKIIVCDPRKIETARIADMHIALKNGSNIALLNAMGHVIIEENLYDKAFVASRTEGFEEYSKIVEGYTPESVEEITGVSAQEIRQAARMYASAKSAAILWGMGVTQFYQGVETVRSLTSLAMLTGNLGKPSAGVNPVRGQNNVQGACDMGALPDTYPGYQYVKFPENREKFAKAWGVESLPAHTGYRISELPHRAAHGEVRAAYIMGEDPLQTDAELSAVRKAFEDLELVIVQDIFMTKTASAADVILPSTSWGEHEGVFSAADRGFQRFF
;
A
#
# COMPACT_ATOMS: atom_id res chain seq x y z
N MET A 1 -6.78 0.58 3.76
CA MET A 1 -6.60 1.46 4.94
C MET A 1 -7.26 0.85 6.17
N SER A 2 -6.74 0.89 7.39
CA SER A 2 -7.48 0.37 8.55
C SER A 2 -8.66 1.26 8.97
N ASN A 3 -8.58 2.56 8.65
CA ASN A 3 -9.57 3.58 8.99
C ASN A 3 -10.04 4.30 7.71
N ALA A 4 -11.19 4.99 7.79
CA ALA A 4 -11.76 5.70 6.66
C ALA A 4 -10.99 6.98 6.29
N ILE A 5 -11.13 7.45 5.04
CA ILE A 5 -10.57 8.73 4.61
C ILE A 5 -11.12 9.88 5.48
N ASN A 6 -12.42 9.87 5.77
CA ASN A 6 -13.09 10.89 6.57
C ASN A 6 -12.66 10.92 8.05
N GLU A 7 -12.00 9.88 8.54
CA GLU A 7 -11.48 9.85 9.92
C GLU A 7 -10.18 10.64 10.06
N ILE A 8 -9.49 10.96 8.96
CA ILE A 8 -8.23 11.72 8.97
C ILE A 8 -8.44 13.09 9.62
N ASP A 9 -9.57 13.76 9.35
CA ASP A 9 -9.88 15.12 9.83
C ASP A 9 -9.85 15.27 11.35
N ASN A 10 -9.99 14.18 12.10
CA ASN A 10 -10.13 14.16 13.55
C ASN A 10 -9.00 13.42 14.27
N THR A 11 -7.90 13.10 13.58
CA THR A 11 -6.70 12.54 14.23
C THR A 11 -5.94 13.64 14.98
N ASP A 12 -5.21 13.30 16.05
CA ASP A 12 -4.33 14.27 16.72
C ASP A 12 -2.98 14.40 16.00
N LEU A 13 -2.61 13.41 15.18
CA LEU A 13 -1.40 13.44 14.37
C LEU A 13 -1.55 12.66 13.06
N VAL A 14 -1.24 13.31 11.94
CA VAL A 14 -1.09 12.67 10.63
C VAL A 14 0.39 12.37 10.39
N PHE A 15 0.74 11.10 10.30
CA PHE A 15 2.09 10.63 10.00
C PHE A 15 2.17 10.22 8.53
N VAL A 16 2.59 11.14 7.67
CA VAL A 16 2.72 10.93 6.22
C VAL A 16 4.09 10.34 5.92
N PHE A 17 4.15 9.14 5.36
CA PHE A 17 5.41 8.44 5.09
C PHE A 17 5.49 7.96 3.64
N GLY A 18 6.45 8.47 2.86
CA GLY A 18 6.63 8.09 1.45
C GLY A 18 5.38 8.31 0.60
N TYR A 19 4.66 9.40 0.86
CA TYR A 19 3.35 9.68 0.28
C TYR A 19 3.15 11.18 0.04
N ASN A 20 2.71 11.54 -1.17
CA ASN A 20 2.40 12.91 -1.55
C ASN A 20 0.91 13.07 -1.84
N PRO A 21 0.05 13.25 -0.82
CA PRO A 21 -1.39 13.37 -1.03
C PRO A 21 -1.76 14.57 -1.90
N ALA A 22 -0.95 15.64 -1.92
CA ALA A 22 -1.28 16.86 -2.66
C ALA A 22 -1.45 16.61 -4.17
N ASP A 23 -0.57 15.78 -4.74
CA ASP A 23 -0.61 15.46 -6.17
C ASP A 23 -1.25 14.10 -6.45
N SER A 24 -1.12 13.14 -5.53
CA SER A 24 -1.65 11.78 -5.73
C SER A 24 -3.16 11.70 -5.47
N HIS A 25 -3.64 12.38 -4.43
CA HIS A 25 -5.02 12.28 -3.96
C HIS A 25 -5.49 13.63 -3.39
N PRO A 26 -5.76 14.65 -4.24
CA PRO A 26 -6.05 16.00 -3.77
C PRO A 26 -7.17 16.10 -2.72
N ILE A 27 -8.19 15.26 -2.81
CA ILE A 27 -9.26 15.21 -1.80
C ILE A 27 -8.76 14.63 -0.47
N VAL A 28 -7.90 13.61 -0.49
CA VAL A 28 -7.24 13.12 0.74
C VAL A 28 -6.31 14.18 1.32
N ALA A 29 -5.60 14.96 0.48
CA ALA A 29 -4.84 16.12 0.96
C ALA A 29 -5.73 17.16 1.67
N ASN A 30 -6.94 17.40 1.17
CA ASN A 30 -7.89 18.29 1.86
C ASN A 30 -8.28 17.74 3.24
N HIS A 31 -8.45 16.43 3.40
CA HIS A 31 -8.67 15.81 4.71
C HIS A 31 -7.46 15.95 5.65
N VAL A 32 -6.22 15.84 5.13
CA VAL A 32 -4.99 16.14 5.90
C VAL A 32 -4.93 17.61 6.31
N ILE A 33 -5.28 18.53 5.41
CA ILE A 33 -5.36 19.97 5.71
C ILE A 33 -6.43 20.26 6.76
N ASN A 34 -7.60 19.60 6.69
CA ASN A 34 -8.65 19.71 7.69
C ASN A 34 -8.18 19.23 9.05
N ALA A 35 -7.47 18.10 9.11
CA ALA A 35 -6.85 17.61 10.35
C ALA A 35 -5.94 18.69 10.95
N LYS A 36 -5.06 19.29 10.14
CA LYS A 36 -4.20 20.40 10.59
C LYS A 36 -5.00 21.61 11.10
N ARG A 37 -6.07 22.00 10.39
CA ARG A 37 -6.98 23.09 10.81
C ARG A 37 -7.68 22.78 12.13
N ASN A 38 -7.99 21.51 12.39
CA ASN A 38 -8.59 21.03 13.63
C ASN A 38 -7.57 20.87 14.78
N GLY A 39 -6.29 21.17 14.53
CA GLY A 39 -5.23 21.17 15.54
C GLY A 39 -4.33 19.93 15.53
N ALA A 40 -4.49 19.03 14.56
CA ALA A 40 -3.60 17.89 14.40
C ALA A 40 -2.16 18.33 14.11
N LYS A 41 -1.21 17.56 14.62
CA LYS A 41 0.18 17.65 14.19
C LYS A 41 0.38 16.88 12.89
N ILE A 42 1.39 17.24 12.12
CA ILE A 42 1.76 16.57 10.87
C ILE A 42 3.27 16.29 10.90
N ILE A 43 3.62 15.04 10.65
CA ILE A 43 4.99 14.63 10.33
C ILE A 43 5.00 14.15 8.89
N VAL A 44 5.95 14.63 8.09
CA VAL A 44 6.18 14.18 6.72
C VAL A 44 7.56 13.54 6.62
N CYS A 45 7.62 12.27 6.25
CA CYS A 45 8.85 11.54 5.92
C CYS A 45 8.92 11.34 4.41
N ASP A 46 9.56 12.28 3.70
CA ASP A 46 9.83 12.22 2.25
C ASP A 46 11.18 12.91 2.00
N PRO A 47 12.10 12.35 1.20
CA PRO A 47 13.37 13.01 0.87
C PRO A 47 13.18 14.40 0.25
N ARG A 48 12.05 14.62 -0.43
CA ARG A 48 11.72 15.85 -1.14
C ARG A 48 10.89 16.78 -0.27
N LYS A 49 10.93 18.07 -0.61
CA LYS A 49 10.05 19.10 -0.02
C LYS A 49 8.73 19.16 -0.79
N ILE A 50 7.89 18.14 -0.63
CA ILE A 50 6.54 18.10 -1.22
C ILE A 50 5.62 19.17 -0.58
N GLU A 51 4.48 19.48 -1.19
CA GLU A 51 3.57 20.52 -0.67
C GLU A 51 3.11 20.22 0.77
N THR A 52 2.85 18.95 1.11
CA THR A 52 2.46 18.55 2.47
C THR A 52 3.56 18.86 3.51
N ALA A 53 4.83 18.91 3.12
CA ALA A 53 5.93 19.28 4.03
C ALA A 53 5.85 20.76 4.46
N ARG A 54 5.21 21.64 3.67
CA ARG A 54 5.05 23.07 4.03
C ARG A 54 4.11 23.31 5.21
N ILE A 55 3.18 22.39 5.42
CA ILE A 55 2.21 22.45 6.54
C ILE A 55 2.58 21.50 7.68
N ALA A 56 3.70 20.79 7.55
CA ALA A 56 4.17 19.83 8.54
C ALA A 56 4.79 20.52 9.76
N ASP A 57 4.56 19.95 10.95
CA ASP A 57 5.27 20.33 12.17
C ASP A 57 6.71 19.80 12.13
N MET A 58 6.93 18.66 11.47
CA MET A 58 8.25 18.11 11.19
C MET A 58 8.33 17.56 9.76
N HIS A 59 9.35 17.97 9.02
CA HIS A 59 9.74 17.35 7.76
C HIS A 59 11.02 16.55 7.98
N ILE A 60 10.89 15.23 7.97
CA ILE A 60 12.00 14.28 8.05
C ILE A 60 12.49 13.99 6.63
N ALA A 61 13.48 14.75 6.18
CA ALA A 61 14.06 14.66 4.85
C ALA A 61 15.11 13.54 4.75
N LEU A 62 14.69 12.31 5.03
CA LEU A 62 15.55 11.12 4.96
C LEU A 62 16.15 10.91 3.56
N LYS A 63 17.34 10.30 3.49
CA LYS A 63 17.95 9.85 2.24
C LYS A 63 17.10 8.77 1.57
N ASN A 64 17.10 8.74 0.24
CA ASN A 64 16.37 7.74 -0.53
C ASN A 64 16.79 6.31 -0.14
N GLY A 65 15.81 5.45 0.15
CA GLY A 65 16.03 4.05 0.50
C GLY A 65 16.36 3.78 1.98
N SER A 66 16.49 4.80 2.84
CA SER A 66 16.84 4.62 4.26
C SER A 66 15.62 4.37 5.17
N ASN A 67 14.52 3.84 4.63
CA ASN A 67 13.23 3.77 5.33
C ASN A 67 13.28 2.92 6.61
N ILE A 68 13.80 1.69 6.53
CA ILE A 68 13.89 0.78 7.67
C ILE A 68 14.82 1.33 8.76
N ALA A 69 15.93 1.97 8.39
CA ALA A 69 16.85 2.56 9.36
C ALA A 69 16.15 3.64 10.21
N LEU A 70 15.38 4.53 9.56
CA LEU A 70 14.57 5.53 10.26
C LEU A 70 13.51 4.89 11.16
N LEU A 71 12.74 3.92 10.62
CA LEU A 71 11.64 3.30 11.36
C LEU A 71 12.11 2.50 12.56
N ASN A 72 13.20 1.74 12.42
CA ASN A 72 13.80 1.01 13.54
C ASN A 72 14.32 1.98 14.61
N ALA A 73 14.92 3.11 14.22
CA ALA A 73 15.37 4.11 15.18
C ALA A 73 14.22 4.85 15.88
N MET A 74 13.10 5.07 15.19
CA MET A 74 11.88 5.55 15.85
C MET A 74 11.34 4.50 16.84
N GLY A 75 11.32 3.22 16.44
CA GLY A 75 10.94 2.10 17.30
C GLY A 75 11.83 1.99 18.53
N HIS A 76 13.14 2.12 18.35
CA HIS A 76 14.14 2.17 19.41
C HIS A 76 13.78 3.21 20.46
N VAL A 77 13.59 4.47 20.05
CA VAL A 77 13.27 5.58 20.96
C VAL A 77 11.97 5.31 21.72
N ILE A 78 10.93 4.81 21.05
CA ILE A 78 9.64 4.55 21.69
C ILE A 78 9.76 3.45 22.76
N ILE A 79 10.59 2.43 22.53
CA ILE A 79 10.83 1.35 23.52
C ILE A 79 11.75 1.84 24.64
N GLU A 80 12.91 2.41 24.31
CA GLU A 80 13.92 2.92 25.24
C GLU A 80 13.30 3.88 26.26
N GLU A 81 12.47 4.81 25.78
CA GLU A 81 11.82 5.83 26.60
C GLU A 81 10.50 5.37 27.24
N ASN A 82 10.13 4.10 27.09
CA ASN A 82 8.88 3.53 27.63
C ASN A 82 7.61 4.27 27.17
N LEU A 83 7.59 4.77 25.93
CA LEU A 83 6.47 5.55 25.36
C LEU A 83 5.39 4.68 24.70
N TYR A 84 5.62 3.38 24.61
CA TYR A 84 4.69 2.43 24.00
C TYR A 84 3.51 2.08 24.90
N ASP A 85 2.39 1.70 24.30
CA ASP A 85 1.21 1.24 25.02
C ASP A 85 1.40 -0.21 25.47
N LYS A 86 1.92 -0.37 26.70
CA LYS A 86 2.19 -1.69 27.29
C LYS A 86 0.95 -2.58 27.36
N ALA A 87 -0.23 -2.01 27.62
CA ALA A 87 -1.46 -2.76 27.75
C ALA A 87 -1.95 -3.25 26.39
N PHE A 88 -1.90 -2.40 25.37
CA PHE A 88 -2.21 -2.79 23.99
C PHE A 88 -1.25 -3.86 23.48
N VAL A 89 0.06 -3.64 23.65
CA VAL A 89 1.09 -4.61 23.25
C VAL A 89 0.84 -5.98 23.89
N ALA A 90 0.63 -6.03 25.20
CA ALA A 90 0.41 -7.30 25.90
C ALA A 90 -0.89 -8.03 25.50
N SER A 91 -1.95 -7.29 25.15
CA SER A 91 -3.29 -7.86 24.93
C SER A 91 -3.66 -8.10 23.47
N ARG A 92 -2.99 -7.44 22.53
CA ARG A 92 -3.39 -7.41 21.10
C ARG A 92 -2.23 -7.66 20.13
N THR A 93 -1.02 -7.91 20.62
CA THR A 93 0.14 -8.12 19.76
C THR A 93 0.91 -9.38 20.17
N GLU A 94 1.77 -9.83 19.26
CA GLU A 94 2.75 -10.90 19.47
C GLU A 94 4.08 -10.48 18.81
N GLY A 95 5.19 -11.11 19.20
CA GLY A 95 6.50 -10.83 18.60
C GLY A 95 7.22 -9.57 19.11
N PHE A 96 6.76 -8.97 20.22
CA PHE A 96 7.33 -7.74 20.78
C PHE A 96 8.81 -7.91 21.19
N GLU A 97 9.16 -9.02 21.84
CA GLU A 97 10.52 -9.25 22.32
C GLU A 97 11.51 -9.43 21.16
N GLU A 98 11.11 -10.11 20.09
CA GLU A 98 11.89 -10.27 18.87
C GLU A 98 12.10 -8.92 18.17
N TYR A 99 11.06 -8.10 18.09
CA TYR A 99 11.15 -6.75 17.53
C TYR A 99 12.04 -5.83 18.39
N SER A 100 11.88 -5.87 19.71
CA SER A 100 12.66 -5.07 20.67
C SER A 100 14.16 -5.32 20.51
N LYS A 101 14.57 -6.60 20.42
CA LYS A 101 15.97 -6.98 20.17
C LYS A 101 16.53 -6.43 18.85
N ILE A 102 15.70 -6.35 17.80
CA ILE A 102 16.14 -5.80 16.52
C ILE A 102 16.38 -4.30 16.68
N VAL A 103 15.43 -3.56 17.24
CA VAL A 103 15.52 -2.10 17.31
C VAL A 103 16.49 -1.60 18.38
N GLU A 104 16.86 -2.41 19.38
CA GLU A 104 17.87 -2.08 20.40
C GLU A 104 19.17 -1.56 19.79
N GLY A 105 19.65 -2.17 18.68
CA GLY A 105 20.87 -1.74 17.99
C GLY A 105 20.73 -0.51 17.09
N TYR A 106 19.50 -0.09 16.77
CA TYR A 106 19.22 1.05 15.89
C TYR A 106 19.03 2.32 16.72
N THR A 107 20.05 2.72 17.48
CA THR A 107 20.00 4.02 18.17
C THR A 107 19.87 5.15 17.13
N PRO A 108 19.18 6.26 17.46
CA PRO A 108 19.12 7.44 16.59
C PRO A 108 20.50 7.89 16.09
N GLU A 109 21.52 7.80 16.94
CA GLU A 109 22.90 8.15 16.62
C GLU A 109 23.54 7.18 15.62
N SER A 110 23.20 5.88 15.66
CA SER A 110 23.80 4.89 14.73
C SER A 110 23.26 5.00 13.30
N VAL A 111 22.12 5.67 13.12
CA VAL A 111 21.46 5.79 11.81
C VAL A 111 21.58 7.18 11.18
N GLU A 112 22.23 8.16 11.81
CA GLU A 112 22.34 9.53 11.29
C GLU A 112 22.97 9.56 9.89
N GLU A 113 24.06 8.82 9.67
CA GLU A 113 24.73 8.80 8.37
C GLU A 113 23.88 8.13 7.29
N ILE A 114 23.23 7.01 7.63
CA ILE A 114 22.38 6.23 6.71
C ILE A 114 21.14 7.02 6.31
N THR A 115 20.48 7.64 7.29
CA THR A 115 19.23 8.38 7.08
C THR A 115 19.47 9.80 6.61
N GLY A 116 20.62 10.41 6.92
CA GLY A 116 20.84 11.84 6.74
C GLY A 116 19.97 12.72 7.64
N VAL A 117 19.37 12.16 8.69
CA VAL A 117 18.49 12.84 9.65
C VAL A 117 19.21 12.85 11.00
N SER A 118 19.16 13.96 11.72
CA SER A 118 19.81 14.03 13.03
C SER A 118 19.11 13.13 14.06
N ALA A 119 19.88 12.60 15.01
CA ALA A 119 19.38 11.80 16.12
C ALA A 119 18.30 12.57 16.91
N GLN A 120 18.46 13.89 17.04
CA GLN A 120 17.50 14.77 17.69
C GLN A 120 16.15 14.80 16.95
N GLU A 121 16.15 14.93 15.63
CA GLU A 121 14.93 14.91 14.83
C GLU A 121 14.24 13.55 14.90
N ILE A 122 14.99 12.44 14.85
CA ILE A 122 14.45 11.09 15.01
C ILE A 122 13.76 10.95 16.36
N ARG A 123 14.44 11.34 17.45
CA ARG A 123 13.87 11.31 18.80
C ARG A 123 12.62 12.17 18.91
N GLN A 124 12.65 13.39 18.37
CA GLN A 124 11.51 14.31 18.41
C GLN A 124 10.31 13.76 17.62
N ALA A 125 10.52 13.20 16.42
CA ALA A 125 9.46 12.60 15.61
C ALA A 125 8.85 11.37 16.30
N ALA A 126 9.69 10.49 16.85
CA ALA A 126 9.25 9.29 17.58
C ALA A 126 8.41 9.66 18.81
N ARG A 127 8.90 10.61 19.63
CA ARG A 127 8.17 11.14 20.79
C ARG A 127 6.85 11.80 20.38
N MET A 128 6.87 12.60 19.32
CA MET A 128 5.67 13.29 18.83
C MET A 128 4.61 12.30 18.36
N TYR A 129 5.00 11.26 17.62
CA TYR A 129 4.11 10.18 17.19
C TYR A 129 3.53 9.41 18.38
N ALA A 130 4.38 8.95 19.30
CA ALA A 130 3.94 8.13 20.44
C ALA A 130 3.12 8.90 21.48
N SER A 131 3.29 10.22 21.59
CA SER A 131 2.54 11.06 22.54
C SER A 131 1.16 11.49 22.04
N ALA A 132 0.84 11.31 20.75
CA ALA A 132 -0.46 11.65 20.20
C ALA A 132 -1.53 10.67 20.73
N LYS A 133 -2.68 11.20 21.19
CA LYS A 133 -3.76 10.33 21.71
C LYS A 133 -4.30 9.42 20.59
N SER A 134 -4.37 9.95 19.37
CA SER A 134 -4.61 9.20 18.16
C SER A 134 -3.70 9.67 17.03
N ALA A 135 -2.97 8.74 16.41
CA ALA A 135 -2.14 9.01 15.24
C ALA A 135 -2.49 8.09 14.07
N ALA A 136 -2.64 8.68 12.89
CA ALA A 136 -2.91 7.95 11.65
C ALA A 136 -1.67 7.95 10.75
N ILE A 137 -1.17 6.77 10.41
CA ILE A 137 -0.09 6.62 9.42
C ILE A 137 -0.73 6.58 8.03
N LEU A 138 -0.31 7.48 7.14
CA LEU A 138 -0.67 7.47 5.72
C LEU A 138 0.58 7.17 4.88
N TRP A 139 0.54 6.15 4.03
CA TRP A 139 1.67 5.85 3.14
C TRP A 139 1.23 5.48 1.72
N GLY A 140 2.20 5.51 0.80
CA GLY A 140 2.01 5.21 -0.62
C GLY A 140 3.25 4.57 -1.24
N MET A 141 3.55 4.93 -2.48
CA MET A 141 4.56 4.25 -3.30
C MET A 141 6.01 4.50 -2.86
N GLY A 142 6.28 5.58 -2.11
CA GLY A 142 7.59 5.81 -1.49
C GLY A 142 7.97 4.76 -0.43
N VAL A 143 7.05 3.85 -0.12
CA VAL A 143 7.26 2.65 0.68
C VAL A 143 7.34 1.42 -0.23
N THR A 144 6.30 1.13 -0.99
CA THR A 144 6.08 -0.19 -1.62
C THR A 144 6.93 -0.44 -2.87
N GLN A 145 7.41 0.60 -3.55
CA GLN A 145 8.28 0.48 -4.75
C GLN A 145 9.77 0.47 -4.42
N PHE A 146 10.12 0.15 -3.18
CA PHE A 146 11.48 -0.23 -2.79
C PHE A 146 11.54 -1.74 -2.56
N TYR A 147 12.71 -2.35 -2.79
CA TYR A 147 12.89 -3.79 -2.61
C TYR A 147 12.49 -4.26 -1.19
N GLN A 148 12.80 -3.49 -0.14
CA GLN A 148 12.37 -3.75 1.24
C GLN A 148 10.97 -3.19 1.57
N GLY A 149 10.10 -3.04 0.57
CA GLY A 149 8.81 -2.36 0.71
C GLY A 149 7.85 -3.12 1.63
N VAL A 150 7.87 -4.46 1.58
CA VAL A 150 7.04 -5.30 2.46
C VAL A 150 7.50 -5.15 3.91
N GLU A 151 8.80 -5.20 4.16
CA GLU A 151 9.39 -5.01 5.49
C GLU A 151 9.11 -3.61 6.01
N THR A 152 9.15 -2.59 5.14
CA THR A 152 8.86 -1.20 5.52
C THR A 152 7.39 -1.03 5.93
N VAL A 153 6.46 -1.65 5.19
CA VAL A 153 5.04 -1.69 5.58
C VAL A 153 4.86 -2.37 6.94
N ARG A 154 5.53 -3.51 7.17
CA ARG A 154 5.47 -4.19 8.46
C ARG A 154 6.05 -3.34 9.59
N SER A 155 7.18 -2.68 9.36
CA SER A 155 7.83 -1.81 10.35
C SER A 155 6.98 -0.58 10.70
N LEU A 156 6.37 0.09 9.71
CA LEU A 156 5.36 1.14 9.95
C LEU A 156 4.19 0.61 10.79
N THR A 157 3.70 -0.58 10.45
CA THR A 157 2.60 -1.22 11.18
C THR A 157 3.01 -1.57 12.62
N SER A 158 4.26 -1.98 12.83
CA SER A 158 4.82 -2.22 14.16
C SER A 158 4.82 -0.96 15.02
N LEU A 159 5.11 0.23 14.47
CA LEU A 159 5.00 1.49 15.22
C LEU A 159 3.55 1.78 15.64
N ALA A 160 2.56 1.53 14.77
CA ALA A 160 1.14 1.68 15.12
C ALA A 160 0.68 0.67 16.16
N MET A 161 1.17 -0.57 16.11
CA MET A 161 0.94 -1.60 17.14
C MET A 161 1.57 -1.19 18.48
N LEU A 162 2.82 -0.73 18.45
CA LEU A 162 3.58 -0.31 19.63
C LEU A 162 2.89 0.84 20.36
N THR A 163 2.24 1.75 19.62
CA THR A 163 1.60 2.95 20.17
C THR A 163 0.08 2.80 20.39
N GLY A 164 -0.49 1.60 20.21
CA GLY A 164 -1.93 1.38 20.37
C GLY A 164 -2.79 2.21 19.40
N ASN A 165 -2.24 2.55 18.23
CA ASN A 165 -2.91 3.33 17.18
C ASN A 165 -3.66 2.44 16.19
N LEU A 166 -4.32 1.39 16.68
CA LEU A 166 -5.12 0.43 15.90
C LEU A 166 -6.39 0.04 16.65
N GLY A 167 -7.46 -0.28 15.92
CA GLY A 167 -8.74 -0.70 16.52
C GLY A 167 -9.55 0.43 17.17
N LYS A 168 -9.21 1.69 16.88
CA LYS A 168 -9.90 2.91 17.34
C LYS A 168 -10.08 3.89 16.17
N PRO A 169 -11.06 4.80 16.24
CA PRO A 169 -11.28 5.78 15.18
C PRO A 169 -10.14 6.80 15.08
N SER A 170 -9.98 7.41 13.91
CA SER A 170 -9.03 8.51 13.65
C SER A 170 -7.56 8.14 13.92
N ALA A 171 -7.20 6.88 13.71
CA ALA A 171 -5.87 6.33 13.93
C ALA A 171 -5.44 5.49 12.70
N GLY A 172 -4.61 4.48 12.93
CA GLY A 172 -4.50 3.35 12.03
C GLY A 172 -3.35 3.41 11.04
N VAL A 173 -3.36 2.38 10.20
CA VAL A 173 -2.37 2.11 9.16
C VAL A 173 -3.05 2.18 7.81
N ASN A 174 -2.72 3.21 7.04
CA ASN A 174 -3.52 3.61 5.91
C ASN A 174 -2.67 3.67 4.61
N PRO A 175 -2.52 2.52 3.91
CA PRO A 175 -2.04 2.55 2.54
C PRO A 175 -3.11 3.21 1.66
N VAL A 176 -2.84 4.43 1.18
CA VAL A 176 -3.77 5.15 0.31
C VAL A 176 -3.55 4.69 -1.12
N ARG A 177 -4.44 3.81 -1.60
CA ARG A 177 -4.29 3.16 -2.91
C ARG A 177 -4.50 4.15 -4.06
N GLY A 178 -3.74 3.97 -5.15
CA GLY A 178 -3.66 4.93 -6.26
C GLY A 178 -4.89 4.96 -7.17
N GLN A 179 -5.09 3.92 -7.98
CA GLN A 179 -6.15 3.87 -8.99
C GLN A 179 -7.54 3.81 -8.36
N ASN A 180 -8.55 4.34 -9.07
CA ASN A 180 -9.92 4.49 -8.57
C ASN A 180 -10.54 3.19 -8.04
N ASN A 181 -10.19 2.03 -8.61
CA ASN A 181 -10.79 0.75 -8.27
C ASN A 181 -9.78 -0.37 -8.03
N VAL A 182 -8.50 -0.07 -7.76
CA VAL A 182 -7.55 -1.13 -7.36
C VAL A 182 -7.98 -1.80 -6.04
N GLN A 183 -8.71 -1.08 -5.19
CA GLN A 183 -9.36 -1.69 -4.02
C GLN A 183 -10.45 -2.69 -4.45
N GLY A 184 -11.37 -2.28 -5.33
CA GLY A 184 -12.48 -3.13 -5.77
C GLY A 184 -12.03 -4.32 -6.61
N ALA A 185 -11.01 -4.17 -7.46
CA ALA A 185 -10.42 -5.29 -8.19
C ALA A 185 -9.91 -6.38 -7.22
N CYS A 186 -9.20 -5.98 -6.16
CA CYS A 186 -8.82 -6.92 -5.10
C CYS A 186 -10.03 -7.50 -4.36
N ASP A 187 -11.04 -6.67 -4.06
CA ASP A 187 -12.27 -7.12 -3.41
C ASP A 187 -13.01 -8.17 -4.25
N MET A 188 -12.94 -8.08 -5.58
CA MET A 188 -13.55 -9.01 -6.55
C MET A 188 -12.66 -10.22 -6.88
N GLY A 189 -11.54 -10.41 -6.17
CA GLY A 189 -10.68 -11.58 -6.40
C GLY A 189 -9.88 -11.51 -7.69
N ALA A 190 -9.58 -10.31 -8.21
CA ALA A 190 -8.57 -10.11 -9.26
C ALA A 190 -7.14 -10.26 -8.69
N LEU A 191 -6.92 -11.37 -7.99
CA LEU A 191 -5.70 -11.76 -7.31
C LEU A 191 -5.56 -13.29 -7.46
N PRO A 192 -4.36 -13.82 -7.69
CA PRO A 192 -4.20 -15.22 -8.09
C PRO A 192 -4.48 -16.24 -6.98
N ASP A 193 -4.67 -15.81 -5.73
CA ASP A 193 -4.80 -16.68 -4.56
C ASP A 193 -6.14 -16.56 -3.82
N THR A 194 -7.08 -15.76 -4.32
CA THR A 194 -8.32 -15.48 -3.59
C THR A 194 -9.54 -15.25 -4.48
N TYR A 195 -10.70 -15.68 -3.98
CA TYR A 195 -12.00 -15.35 -4.54
C TYR A 195 -12.48 -13.96 -4.07
N PRO A 196 -13.59 -13.42 -4.63
CA PRO A 196 -14.22 -12.20 -4.10
C PRO A 196 -14.41 -12.25 -2.58
N GLY A 197 -14.21 -11.13 -1.91
CA GLY A 197 -14.31 -11.00 -0.44
C GLY A 197 -13.10 -11.54 0.32
N TYR A 198 -11.92 -11.61 -0.32
CA TYR A 198 -10.67 -12.11 0.29
C TYR A 198 -10.76 -13.55 0.81
N GLN A 199 -11.48 -14.40 0.08
CA GLN A 199 -11.69 -15.80 0.44
C GLN A 199 -10.69 -16.68 -0.28
N TYR A 200 -9.59 -17.02 0.40
CA TYR A 200 -8.47 -17.71 -0.25
C TYR A 200 -8.87 -19.03 -0.92
N VAL A 201 -8.32 -19.25 -2.12
CA VAL A 201 -8.58 -20.45 -2.92
C VAL A 201 -8.07 -21.73 -2.26
N LYS A 202 -7.08 -21.62 -1.36
CA LYS A 202 -6.47 -22.77 -0.66
C LYS A 202 -7.43 -23.47 0.30
N PHE A 203 -8.45 -22.76 0.78
CA PHE A 203 -9.43 -23.28 1.75
C PHE A 203 -10.53 -24.11 1.04
N PRO A 204 -10.67 -25.41 1.35
CA PRO A 204 -11.65 -26.29 0.71
C PRO A 204 -13.09 -25.78 0.80
N GLU A 205 -13.50 -25.22 1.94
CA GLU A 205 -14.84 -24.71 2.21
C GLU A 205 -15.21 -23.54 1.28
N ASN A 206 -14.24 -22.69 0.92
CA ASN A 206 -14.44 -21.64 -0.05
C ASN A 206 -14.64 -22.23 -1.44
N ARG A 207 -13.80 -23.18 -1.84
CA ARG A 207 -13.90 -23.84 -3.16
C ARG A 207 -15.24 -24.56 -3.32
N GLU A 208 -15.70 -25.30 -2.31
CA GLU A 208 -17.01 -25.97 -2.35
C GLU A 208 -18.14 -24.96 -2.59
N LYS A 209 -18.14 -23.86 -1.85
CA LYS A 209 -19.15 -22.81 -1.98
C LYS A 209 -19.17 -22.19 -3.39
N PHE A 210 -18.01 -21.80 -3.91
CA PHE A 210 -17.92 -21.17 -5.23
C PHE A 210 -18.19 -22.16 -6.38
N ALA A 211 -17.68 -23.39 -6.28
CA ALA A 211 -17.91 -24.43 -7.28
C ALA A 211 -19.41 -24.75 -7.41
N LYS A 212 -20.10 -24.90 -6.26
CA LYS A 212 -21.55 -25.08 -6.22
C LYS A 212 -22.30 -23.89 -6.82
N ALA A 213 -21.93 -22.66 -6.45
CA ALA A 213 -22.59 -21.45 -6.95
C ALA A 213 -22.43 -21.27 -8.47
N TRP A 214 -21.27 -21.65 -9.02
CA TRP A 214 -20.97 -21.52 -10.45
C TRP A 214 -21.35 -22.75 -11.28
N GLY A 215 -21.89 -23.80 -10.65
CA GLY A 215 -22.34 -25.01 -11.35
C GLY A 215 -21.19 -25.82 -11.96
N VAL A 216 -19.99 -25.76 -11.37
CA VAL A 216 -18.81 -26.51 -11.81
C VAL A 216 -18.45 -27.58 -10.79
N GLU A 217 -17.89 -28.70 -11.25
CA GLU A 217 -17.53 -29.83 -10.39
C GLU A 217 -16.41 -29.47 -9.40
N SER A 218 -15.40 -28.73 -9.86
CA SER A 218 -14.26 -28.33 -9.03
C SER A 218 -13.68 -26.99 -9.47
N LEU A 219 -12.96 -26.37 -8.55
CA LEU A 219 -12.17 -25.16 -8.78
C LEU A 219 -10.72 -25.39 -8.35
N PRO A 220 -9.74 -24.73 -9.01
CA PRO A 220 -8.33 -24.92 -8.70
C PRO A 220 -8.00 -24.52 -7.26
N ALA A 221 -7.09 -25.27 -6.65
CA ALA A 221 -6.65 -25.09 -5.28
C ALA A 221 -5.32 -24.33 -5.14
N HIS A 222 -4.52 -24.33 -6.21
CA HIS A 222 -3.21 -23.70 -6.25
C HIS A 222 -3.33 -22.22 -6.61
N THR A 223 -2.43 -21.41 -6.09
CA THR A 223 -2.29 -20.00 -6.48
C THR A 223 -1.91 -19.91 -7.95
N GLY A 224 -2.59 -19.05 -8.71
CA GLY A 224 -2.25 -18.74 -10.10
C GLY A 224 -0.97 -17.91 -10.24
N TYR A 225 -0.59 -17.60 -11.48
CA TYR A 225 0.54 -16.73 -11.76
C TYR A 225 0.23 -15.25 -11.48
N ARG A 226 1.25 -14.48 -11.11
CA ARG A 226 1.16 -13.01 -10.99
C ARG A 226 1.50 -12.38 -12.33
N ILE A 227 0.83 -11.29 -12.70
CA ILE A 227 1.09 -10.61 -13.98
C ILE A 227 2.54 -10.11 -14.11
N SER A 228 3.17 -9.71 -12.99
CA SER A 228 4.59 -9.31 -12.96
C SER A 228 5.55 -10.46 -13.31
N GLU A 229 5.09 -11.71 -13.26
CA GLU A 229 5.87 -12.88 -13.66
C GLU A 229 5.73 -13.18 -15.17
N LEU A 230 4.84 -12.48 -15.90
CA LEU A 230 4.50 -12.79 -17.29
C LEU A 230 5.73 -12.90 -18.21
N PRO A 231 6.72 -11.98 -18.18
CA PRO A 231 7.92 -12.14 -19.02
C PRO A 231 8.69 -13.43 -18.75
N HIS A 232 8.80 -13.82 -17.47
CA HIS A 232 9.46 -15.07 -17.10
C HIS A 232 8.64 -16.30 -17.54
N ARG A 233 7.33 -16.29 -17.27
CA ARG A 233 6.45 -17.43 -17.60
C ARG A 233 6.31 -17.64 -19.11
N ALA A 234 6.24 -16.56 -19.88
CA ALA A 234 6.21 -16.61 -21.35
C ALA A 234 7.52 -17.18 -21.91
N ALA A 235 8.67 -16.64 -21.48
CA ALA A 235 9.98 -17.11 -21.93
C ALA A 235 10.24 -18.59 -21.63
N HIS A 236 9.65 -19.13 -20.56
CA HIS A 236 9.74 -20.54 -20.18
C HIS A 236 8.62 -21.42 -20.77
N GLY A 237 7.71 -20.86 -21.57
CA GLY A 237 6.59 -21.58 -22.18
C GLY A 237 5.53 -22.08 -21.18
N GLU A 238 5.54 -21.56 -19.95
CA GLU A 238 4.59 -21.89 -18.88
C GLU A 238 3.26 -21.16 -19.07
N VAL A 239 3.31 -19.95 -19.64
CA VAL A 239 2.14 -19.19 -20.08
C VAL A 239 2.26 -18.99 -21.59
N ARG A 240 1.20 -19.34 -22.32
CA ARG A 240 1.15 -19.25 -23.79
C ARG A 240 0.21 -18.18 -24.31
N ALA A 241 -0.77 -17.76 -23.50
CA ALA A 241 -1.71 -16.72 -23.86
C ALA A 241 -1.91 -15.75 -22.70
N ALA A 242 -2.07 -14.46 -23.03
CA ALA A 242 -2.42 -13.42 -22.08
C ALA A 242 -3.70 -12.72 -22.52
N TYR A 243 -4.68 -12.65 -21.60
CA TYR A 243 -5.83 -11.77 -21.73
C TYR A 243 -5.58 -10.55 -20.83
N ILE A 244 -5.22 -9.42 -21.44
CA ILE A 244 -4.86 -8.19 -20.75
C ILE A 244 -6.02 -7.22 -20.88
N MET A 245 -6.65 -6.87 -19.76
CA MET A 245 -7.86 -6.05 -19.73
C MET A 245 -7.60 -4.73 -18.99
N GLY A 246 -7.69 -3.61 -19.69
CA GLY A 246 -7.58 -2.27 -19.10
C GLY A 246 -6.22 -1.96 -18.45
N GLU A 247 -5.14 -2.56 -18.96
CA GLU A 247 -3.76 -2.32 -18.53
C GLU A 247 -2.85 -2.00 -19.71
N ASP A 248 -1.82 -1.17 -19.50
CA ASP A 248 -0.85 -0.78 -20.53
C ASP A 248 0.60 -1.18 -20.15
N PRO A 249 0.90 -2.48 -19.95
CA PRO A 249 2.21 -2.94 -19.48
C PRO A 249 3.37 -2.57 -20.42
N LEU A 250 3.13 -2.35 -21.73
CA LEU A 250 4.17 -1.85 -22.65
C LEU A 250 4.54 -0.36 -22.45
N GLN A 251 3.89 0.31 -21.50
CA GLN A 251 4.18 1.68 -21.07
C GLN A 251 4.48 1.78 -19.57
N THR A 252 3.77 1.04 -18.73
CA THR A 252 3.75 1.28 -17.28
C THR A 252 4.58 0.30 -16.45
N ASP A 253 4.94 -0.85 -17.00
CA ASP A 253 5.73 -1.84 -16.28
C ASP A 253 7.22 -1.48 -16.28
N ALA A 254 7.95 -2.03 -15.30
CA ALA A 254 9.39 -1.92 -15.26
C ALA A 254 10.02 -2.72 -16.41
N GLU A 255 11.16 -2.24 -16.93
CA GLU A 255 11.91 -2.91 -18.00
C GLU A 255 11.04 -3.24 -19.23
N LEU A 256 10.57 -2.20 -19.93
CA LEU A 256 9.67 -2.33 -21.08
C LEU A 256 10.16 -3.29 -22.17
N SER A 257 11.48 -3.46 -22.34
CA SER A 257 12.05 -4.45 -23.26
C SER A 257 11.70 -5.89 -22.89
N ALA A 258 11.68 -6.22 -21.59
CA ALA A 258 11.30 -7.56 -21.11
C ALA A 258 9.83 -7.86 -21.40
N VAL A 259 8.94 -6.87 -21.17
CA VAL A 259 7.50 -7.03 -21.47
C VAL A 259 7.23 -7.13 -22.96
N ARG A 260 7.94 -6.33 -23.79
CA ARG A 260 7.87 -6.48 -25.25
C ARG A 260 8.29 -7.88 -25.68
N LYS A 261 9.38 -8.40 -25.10
CA LYS A 261 9.83 -9.76 -25.40
C LYS A 261 8.80 -10.81 -24.98
N ALA A 262 8.14 -10.61 -23.84
CA ALA A 262 7.04 -11.45 -23.39
C ALA A 262 5.91 -11.54 -24.43
N PHE A 263 5.56 -10.42 -25.07
CA PHE A 263 4.53 -10.39 -26.11
C PHE A 263 4.96 -11.18 -27.36
N GLU A 264 6.25 -11.15 -27.73
CA GLU A 264 6.78 -11.96 -28.83
C GLU A 264 6.83 -13.46 -28.50
N ASP A 265 7.01 -13.81 -27.23
CA ASP A 265 7.15 -15.20 -26.78
C ASP A 265 5.79 -15.88 -26.52
N LEU A 266 4.72 -15.10 -26.35
CA LEU A 266 3.34 -15.61 -26.22
C LEU A 266 2.79 -16.05 -27.58
N GLU A 267 1.96 -17.09 -27.58
CA GLU A 267 1.24 -17.56 -28.77
C GLU A 267 0.01 -16.70 -29.09
N LEU A 268 -0.56 -16.04 -28.08
CA LEU A 268 -1.73 -15.18 -28.22
C LEU A 268 -1.77 -14.07 -27.16
N VAL A 269 -1.89 -12.83 -27.61
CA VAL A 269 -2.12 -11.65 -26.78
C VAL A 269 -3.45 -11.01 -27.16
N ILE A 270 -4.41 -11.07 -26.24
CA ILE A 270 -5.68 -10.36 -26.32
C ILE A 270 -5.57 -9.11 -25.47
N VAL A 271 -5.88 -7.95 -26.04
CA VAL A 271 -6.01 -6.70 -25.29
C VAL A 271 -7.44 -6.21 -25.37
N GLN A 272 -8.09 -6.09 -24.21
CA GLN A 272 -9.38 -5.42 -24.07
C GLN A 272 -9.16 -4.04 -23.46
N ASP A 273 -9.39 -3.00 -24.24
CA ASP A 273 -9.16 -1.61 -23.84
C ASP A 273 -10.18 -0.68 -24.49
N ILE A 274 -10.27 0.54 -23.98
CA ILE A 274 -11.09 1.64 -24.51
C ILE A 274 -10.30 2.52 -25.49
N PHE A 275 -8.97 2.42 -25.51
CA PHE A 275 -8.10 3.18 -26.40
C PHE A 275 -7.04 2.30 -27.08
N MET A 276 -6.46 2.84 -28.16
CA MET A 276 -5.28 2.25 -28.81
C MET A 276 -4.01 2.59 -28.03
N THR A 277 -3.80 1.92 -26.90
CA THR A 277 -2.61 2.04 -26.05
C THR A 277 -1.36 1.45 -26.73
N LYS A 278 -0.17 1.61 -26.11
CA LYS A 278 1.04 0.93 -26.62
C LYS A 278 0.85 -0.59 -26.61
N THR A 279 0.22 -1.09 -25.56
CA THR A 279 -0.09 -2.51 -25.39
C THR A 279 -1.10 -2.99 -26.42
N ALA A 280 -2.21 -2.27 -26.62
CA ALA A 280 -3.21 -2.63 -27.64
C ALA A 280 -2.60 -2.64 -29.05
N SER A 281 -1.72 -1.69 -29.37
CA SER A 281 -1.07 -1.61 -30.69
C SER A 281 -0.13 -2.80 -30.99
N ALA A 282 0.24 -3.58 -29.98
CA ALA A 282 1.09 -4.76 -30.08
C ALA A 282 0.31 -6.08 -29.88
N ALA A 283 -1.02 -6.04 -29.77
CA ALA A 283 -1.86 -7.22 -29.54
C ALA A 283 -2.15 -7.99 -30.84
N ASP A 284 -2.42 -9.29 -30.71
CA ASP A 284 -2.94 -10.11 -31.81
C ASP A 284 -4.43 -9.84 -32.03
N VAL A 285 -5.18 -9.64 -30.95
CA VAL A 285 -6.62 -9.35 -30.95
C VAL A 285 -6.92 -8.18 -30.04
N ILE A 286 -7.63 -7.18 -30.56
CA ILE A 286 -8.10 -6.02 -29.81
C ILE A 286 -9.62 -6.11 -29.66
N LEU A 287 -10.11 -6.04 -28.43
CA LEU A 287 -11.53 -6.02 -28.11
C LEU A 287 -11.91 -4.66 -27.50
N PRO A 288 -12.69 -3.81 -28.19
CA PRO A 288 -13.09 -2.52 -27.62
C PRO A 288 -14.16 -2.73 -26.54
N SER A 289 -13.99 -2.08 -25.38
CA SER A 289 -15.02 -2.00 -24.34
C SER A 289 -15.67 -0.62 -24.28
N THR A 290 -16.80 -0.50 -23.56
CA THR A 290 -17.35 0.81 -23.18
C THR A 290 -16.46 1.50 -22.16
N SER A 291 -16.39 2.83 -22.21
CA SER A 291 -15.68 3.64 -21.23
C SER A 291 -16.53 3.93 -19.99
N TRP A 292 -15.89 4.43 -18.93
CA TRP A 292 -16.61 5.13 -17.87
C TRP A 292 -17.46 6.25 -18.48
N GLY A 293 -18.71 6.36 -18.02
CA GLY A 293 -19.75 7.24 -18.58
C GLY A 293 -20.62 6.58 -19.67
N GLU A 294 -20.24 5.39 -20.15
CA GLU A 294 -21.00 4.62 -21.16
C GLU A 294 -21.55 3.29 -20.59
N HIS A 295 -21.24 3.00 -19.32
CA HIS A 295 -21.78 1.89 -18.54
C HIS A 295 -21.89 2.30 -17.06
N GLU A 296 -22.56 1.48 -16.25
CA GLU A 296 -22.72 1.70 -14.81
C GLU A 296 -22.04 0.60 -13.99
N GLY A 297 -21.88 0.82 -12.68
CA GLY A 297 -21.31 -0.19 -11.80
C GLY A 297 -20.99 0.30 -10.39
N VAL A 298 -20.00 -0.35 -9.78
CA VAL A 298 -19.51 -0.05 -8.43
C VAL A 298 -17.99 0.07 -8.46
N PHE A 299 -17.47 1.09 -7.78
CA PHE A 299 -16.06 1.21 -7.41
C PHE A 299 -15.91 1.10 -5.89
N SER A 300 -14.76 0.60 -5.44
CA SER A 300 -14.33 0.71 -4.04
C SER A 300 -13.24 1.78 -3.92
N ALA A 301 -13.49 2.81 -3.11
CA ALA A 301 -12.49 3.82 -2.78
C ALA A 301 -11.33 3.24 -1.94
N ALA A 302 -10.27 4.04 -1.72
CA ALA A 302 -9.04 3.59 -1.03
C ALA A 302 -9.25 3.04 0.39
N ASP A 303 -10.32 3.46 1.06
CA ASP A 303 -10.73 3.02 2.39
C ASP A 303 -11.76 1.88 2.38
N ARG A 304 -11.98 1.25 1.22
CA ARG A 304 -12.97 0.18 0.97
C ARG A 304 -14.42 0.66 0.95
N GLY A 305 -14.67 1.96 0.82
CA GLY A 305 -16.01 2.49 0.60
C GLY A 305 -16.54 2.11 -0.78
N PHE A 306 -17.58 1.27 -0.84
CA PHE A 306 -18.29 0.99 -2.09
C PHE A 306 -19.13 2.19 -2.52
N GLN A 307 -19.01 2.58 -3.78
CA GLN A 307 -19.75 3.69 -4.37
C GLN A 307 -20.26 3.31 -5.76
N ARG A 308 -21.52 3.65 -6.05
CA ARG A 308 -22.09 3.49 -7.38
C ARG A 308 -21.56 4.58 -8.32
N PHE A 309 -21.40 4.22 -9.59
CA PHE A 309 -21.38 5.18 -10.69
C PHE A 309 -22.46 4.81 -11.71
N PHE A 310 -22.90 5.81 -12.46
CA PHE A 310 -23.96 5.73 -13.46
C PHE A 310 -23.44 6.22 -14.80
#